data_AF-A0A3M8K7W8-F1
#
_entry.id   AF-A0A3M8K7W8-F1
#
_cell.length_a   1.000
_cell.length_b   1.000
_cell.length_c   1.000
_cell.angle_alpha   90.00
_cell.angle_beta   90.00
_cell.angle_gamma   90.00
#
_symmetry.space_group_name_H-M   'P 1'
#
loop_
_entity.id
_entity.type
_entity.pdbx_description
1 polymer ?
#
loop_
_entity_poly.entity_id
_entity_poly.type
_entity_poly.pdbx_seq_one_letter_code
_entity_poly.pdbx_strand_id
1 'polypeptide(L)'
;MSDLISDGALTQAGVDAAWLADIGEISGVEFSGEQVRVHRSGKDPLDLPGRLVATIQNQEWTWEQDFPQLELPELHNGVPASDALIAAARTLNGNVPILLAPTENLTRAIAVGFHPAPGPTRPALIAGLAAVVNTKNGHLDIHRALMGFAAARGLGIRNEGDVLTLSDGTEVTLAGSRVIDVAGGLSLADVRADARFFSAEHQLFYEGRWPNAELKVDLNRGKALVDQRLQAKAIVIATITDQEWTWAWADPHLPPNESANLRQFGLDHGIPALFQEQCPLPEALKLDLTDAAKPILGMWTHGYCPLNAYTTAVVLLDAPELHLPAPTEAAVAATWQAPIDPELDLDRAQSAYRAHRQIS
;
A
#
# COMPACT_ATOMS: atom_id res chain seq x y z
N MET A 1 6.72 3.82 24.03
CA MET A 1 6.92 2.65 23.14
C MET A 1 6.57 2.95 21.68
N SER A 2 5.37 3.46 21.40
CA SER A 2 4.91 3.87 20.04
C SER A 2 5.93 4.68 19.25
N ASP A 3 6.55 5.66 19.92
CA ASP A 3 7.53 6.57 19.34
C ASP A 3 8.78 5.85 18.83
N LEU A 4 9.32 4.95 19.65
CA LEU A 4 10.50 4.14 19.32
C LEU A 4 10.21 3.14 18.18
N ILE A 5 8.99 2.61 18.13
CA ILE A 5 8.57 1.73 17.02
C ILE A 5 8.45 2.56 15.74
N SER A 6 7.85 3.75 15.82
CA SER A 6 7.69 4.66 14.68
C SER A 6 9.03 5.03 14.07
N ASP A 7 10.03 5.37 14.89
CA ASP A 7 11.40 5.72 14.45
C ASP A 7 12.05 4.68 13.52
N GLY A 8 11.73 3.39 13.70
CA GLY A 8 12.33 2.30 12.93
C GLY A 8 11.46 1.77 11.79
N ALA A 9 10.15 2.04 11.80
CA ALA A 9 9.16 1.27 11.04
C ALA A 9 9.43 1.22 9.52
N LEU A 10 9.68 2.37 8.88
CA LEU A 10 9.91 2.44 7.44
C LEU A 10 11.24 1.78 7.03
N THR A 11 12.29 1.95 7.84
CA THR A 11 13.61 1.36 7.59
C THR A 11 13.55 -0.15 7.73
N GLN A 12 12.88 -0.65 8.78
CA GLN A 12 12.76 -2.08 9.07
C GLN A 12 12.03 -2.82 7.94
N ALA A 13 10.99 -2.24 7.36
CA ALA A 13 10.30 -2.80 6.21
C ALA A 13 11.22 -3.00 5.00
N GLY A 14 12.11 -2.03 4.72
CA GLY A 14 13.13 -2.17 3.67
C GLY A 14 14.15 -3.27 3.98
N VAL A 15 14.57 -3.39 5.25
CA VAL A 15 15.45 -4.47 5.72
C VAL A 15 14.79 -5.84 5.57
N ASP A 16 13.49 -5.95 5.86
CA ASP A 16 12.73 -7.19 5.76
C ASP A 16 12.58 -7.66 4.31
N ALA A 17 12.30 -6.73 3.39
CA ALA A 17 12.26 -7.03 1.96
C ALA A 17 13.62 -7.55 1.45
N ALA A 18 14.72 -6.93 1.88
CA ALA A 18 16.07 -7.37 1.53
C ALA A 18 16.42 -8.73 2.16
N TRP A 19 16.02 -8.96 3.41
CA TRP A 19 16.19 -10.26 4.08
C TRP A 19 15.49 -11.38 3.31
N LEU A 20 14.23 -11.16 2.92
CA LEU A 20 13.48 -12.15 2.16
C LEU A 20 14.13 -12.45 0.79
N ALA A 21 14.67 -11.43 0.12
CA ALA A 21 15.36 -11.61 -1.16
C ALA A 21 16.68 -12.39 -1.02
N ASP A 22 17.52 -12.00 -0.06
CA ASP A 22 18.89 -12.53 0.07
C ASP A 22 18.91 -13.86 0.83
N ILE A 23 18.19 -13.92 1.95
CA ILE A 23 18.16 -15.07 2.86
C ILE A 23 17.03 -16.02 2.46
N GLY A 24 15.82 -15.50 2.28
CA GLY A 24 14.61 -16.28 2.04
C GLY A 24 13.88 -16.65 3.33
N GLU A 25 12.88 -17.52 3.20
CA GLU A 25 12.15 -18.06 4.35
C GLU A 25 13.07 -18.90 5.24
N ILE A 26 12.89 -18.73 6.55
CA ILE A 26 13.67 -19.44 7.57
C ILE A 26 12.82 -20.56 8.19
N SER A 27 13.45 -21.68 8.47
CA SER A 27 12.84 -22.85 9.11
C SER A 27 13.31 -23.06 10.55
N GLY A 28 14.36 -22.36 10.97
CA GLY A 28 14.91 -22.48 12.32
C GLY A 28 16.07 -21.52 12.57
N VAL A 29 16.36 -21.30 13.85
CA VAL A 29 17.40 -20.38 14.31
C VAL A 29 18.12 -20.99 15.51
N GLU A 30 19.44 -21.03 15.46
CA GLU A 30 20.30 -21.41 16.60
C GLU A 30 21.25 -20.27 16.95
N PHE A 31 21.58 -20.13 18.23
CA PHE A 31 22.47 -19.08 18.71
C PHE A 31 23.58 -19.63 19.61
N SER A 32 24.83 -19.37 19.23
CA SER A 32 26.03 -19.85 19.91
C SER A 32 26.74 -18.80 20.79
N GLY A 33 26.14 -17.61 20.96
CA GLY A 33 26.69 -16.52 21.77
C GLY A 33 27.19 -15.34 20.94
N GLU A 34 27.86 -15.61 19.82
CA GLU A 34 28.36 -14.58 18.89
C GLU A 34 27.83 -14.76 17.46
N GLN A 35 27.33 -15.96 17.14
CA GLN A 35 26.78 -16.29 15.83
C GLN A 35 25.37 -16.81 15.94
N VAL A 36 24.59 -16.47 14.91
CA VAL A 36 23.25 -16.98 14.65
C VAL A 36 23.33 -17.86 13.42
N ARG A 37 23.00 -19.13 13.57
CA ARG A 37 22.79 -20.03 12.44
C ARG A 37 21.33 -19.94 12.03
N VAL A 38 21.11 -19.49 10.80
CA VAL A 38 19.80 -19.39 10.17
C VAL A 38 19.60 -20.59 9.26
N HIS A 39 18.63 -21.44 9.59
CA HIS A 39 18.21 -22.53 8.72
C HIS A 39 17.22 -21.99 7.70
N ARG A 40 17.52 -22.19 6.41
CA ARG A 40 16.77 -21.60 5.29
C ARG A 40 15.97 -22.67 4.58
N SER A 41 14.73 -22.36 4.20
CA SER A 41 13.88 -23.28 3.43
C SER A 41 14.49 -23.55 2.05
N GLY A 42 14.88 -24.79 1.78
CA GLY A 42 15.42 -25.21 0.49
C GLY A 42 16.83 -24.69 0.15
N LYS A 43 17.56 -24.13 1.13
CA LYS A 43 18.95 -23.67 0.98
C LYS A 43 19.80 -24.17 2.16
N ASP A 44 21.12 -24.17 2.01
CA ASP A 44 22.03 -24.51 3.10
C ASP A 44 21.87 -23.54 4.29
N PRO A 45 22.16 -23.93 5.53
CA PRO A 45 22.20 -23.00 6.66
C PRO A 45 23.22 -21.87 6.44
N LEU A 46 22.96 -20.71 7.03
CA LEU A 46 23.85 -19.55 6.96
C LEU A 46 24.18 -19.05 8.37
N ASP A 47 25.47 -18.86 8.64
CA ASP A 47 25.93 -18.27 9.89
C ASP A 47 26.12 -16.76 9.73
N LEU A 48 25.50 -15.99 10.62
CA LEU A 48 25.57 -14.53 10.66
C LEU A 48 26.04 -14.08 12.04
N PRO A 49 26.74 -12.93 12.16
CA PRO A 49 26.99 -12.33 13.47
C PRO A 49 25.67 -12.08 14.21
N GLY A 50 25.64 -12.30 15.51
CA GLY A 50 24.45 -12.00 16.31
C GLY A 50 24.77 -11.54 17.71
N ARG A 51 23.89 -10.71 18.26
CA ARG A 51 23.97 -10.19 19.63
C ARG A 51 22.69 -10.49 20.38
N LEU A 52 22.82 -11.10 21.56
CA LEU A 52 21.69 -11.28 22.46
C LEU A 52 21.12 -9.91 22.86
N VAL A 53 19.82 -9.71 22.63
CA VAL A 53 19.14 -8.47 23.02
C VAL A 53 18.23 -8.65 24.23
N ALA A 54 17.64 -9.84 24.35
CA ALA A 54 16.69 -10.16 25.40
C ALA A 54 16.49 -11.67 25.51
N THR A 55 15.94 -12.06 26.65
CA THR A 55 15.49 -13.42 26.93
C THR A 55 13.99 -13.41 27.17
N ILE A 56 13.29 -14.40 26.64
CA ILE A 56 11.86 -14.61 26.83
C ILE A 56 11.66 -15.91 27.62
N GLN A 57 11.18 -15.80 28.85
CA GLN A 57 10.87 -16.93 29.72
C GLN A 57 9.45 -16.76 30.26
N ASN A 58 8.62 -17.82 30.22
CA ASN A 58 7.22 -17.75 30.68
C ASN A 58 6.41 -16.61 30.03
N GLN A 59 6.69 -16.30 28.77
CA GLN A 59 6.13 -15.16 28.02
C GLN A 59 6.53 -13.78 28.56
N GLU A 60 7.48 -13.68 29.49
CA GLU A 60 8.06 -12.42 29.94
C GLU A 60 9.35 -12.14 29.18
N TRP A 61 9.43 -10.95 28.60
CA TRP A 61 10.60 -10.38 27.97
C TRP A 61 11.47 -9.69 29.01
N THR A 62 12.75 -10.03 29.04
CA THR A 62 13.78 -9.38 29.86
C THR A 62 14.90 -8.91 28.96
N TRP A 63 15.17 -7.60 28.96
CA TRP A 63 16.26 -7.01 28.19
C TRP A 63 17.62 -7.44 28.75
N GLU A 64 18.58 -7.70 27.86
CA GLU A 64 19.96 -8.01 28.23
C GLU A 64 20.73 -6.73 28.65
N GLN A 65 20.28 -5.57 28.18
CA GLN A 65 20.90 -4.28 28.40
C GLN A 65 19.89 -3.30 29.02
N ASP A 66 20.38 -2.45 29.94
CA ASP A 66 19.63 -1.30 30.46
C ASP A 66 19.66 -0.10 29.51
N PHE A 67 18.54 0.62 29.44
CA PHE A 67 18.39 1.84 28.64
C PHE A 67 18.11 3.06 29.52
N PRO A 68 19.03 3.49 30.41
CA PRO A 68 18.75 4.48 31.45
C PRO A 68 18.39 5.88 30.91
N GLN A 69 18.73 6.16 29.65
CA GLN A 69 18.38 7.43 29.01
C GLN A 69 16.96 7.45 28.41
N LEU A 70 16.28 6.30 28.38
CA LEU A 70 14.93 6.17 27.87
C LEU A 70 13.98 5.93 29.04
N GLU A 71 13.14 6.91 29.35
CA GLU A 71 12.12 6.82 30.41
C GLU A 71 10.88 6.03 29.94
N LEU A 72 11.09 4.81 29.44
CA LEU A 72 10.05 3.89 28.99
C LEU A 72 9.97 2.69 29.95
N PRO A 73 8.90 2.55 30.76
CA PRO A 73 8.78 1.47 31.74
C PRO A 73 8.97 0.06 31.16
N GLU A 74 8.58 -0.13 29.90
CA GLU A 74 8.68 -1.41 29.18
C GLU A 74 10.11 -1.80 28.80
N LEU A 75 11.09 -0.90 28.98
CA LEU A 75 12.51 -1.17 28.75
C LEU A 75 13.29 -1.58 30.00
N HIS A 76 12.69 -1.49 31.19
CA HIS A 76 13.41 -1.65 32.47
C HIS A 76 12.93 -2.84 33.32
N ASN A 77 11.73 -3.36 33.05
CA ASN A 77 11.15 -4.45 33.83
C ASN A 77 10.85 -5.67 32.94
N GLY A 78 10.69 -6.83 33.57
CA GLY A 78 10.06 -7.99 32.93
C GLY A 78 8.65 -7.61 32.48
N VAL A 79 8.40 -7.63 31.17
CA VAL A 79 7.11 -7.27 30.57
C VAL A 79 6.63 -8.39 29.64
N PRO A 80 5.31 -8.54 29.40
CA PRO A 80 4.82 -9.53 28.46
C PRO A 80 5.46 -9.37 27.07
N ALA A 81 6.01 -10.45 26.54
CA ALA A 81 6.60 -10.49 25.20
C ALA A 81 5.54 -10.15 24.15
N SER A 82 5.92 -9.31 23.19
CA SER A 82 5.04 -8.84 22.13
C SER A 82 5.83 -8.44 20.89
N ASP A 83 5.15 -8.40 19.74
CA ASP A 83 5.74 -7.93 18.48
C ASP A 83 6.20 -6.46 18.58
N ALA A 84 5.55 -5.67 19.44
CA ALA A 84 5.95 -4.29 19.74
C ALA A 84 7.35 -4.23 20.37
N LEU A 85 7.69 -5.16 21.27
CA LEU A 85 9.03 -5.25 21.87
C LEU A 85 10.07 -5.73 20.85
N ILE A 86 9.69 -6.60 19.92
CA ILE A 86 10.56 -7.00 18.80
C ILE A 86 10.86 -5.78 17.93
N ALA A 87 9.85 -5.03 17.50
CA ALA A 87 10.03 -3.82 16.67
C ALA A 87 10.87 -2.75 17.39
N ALA A 88 10.66 -2.55 18.69
CA ALA A 88 11.48 -1.67 19.51
C ALA A 88 12.94 -2.15 19.61
N ALA A 89 13.14 -3.45 19.82
CA ALA A 89 14.47 -4.05 19.86
C ALA A 89 15.21 -3.83 18.53
N ARG A 90 14.51 -3.96 17.40
CA ARG A 90 15.06 -3.63 16.09
C ARG A 90 15.52 -2.18 16.02
N THR A 91 14.68 -1.22 16.41
CA THR A 91 15.06 0.20 16.38
C THR A 91 16.30 0.48 17.24
N LEU A 92 16.36 -0.06 18.46
CA LEU A 92 17.49 0.09 19.39
C LEU A 92 18.79 -0.56 18.88
N ASN A 93 18.70 -1.46 17.91
CA ASN A 93 19.81 -2.21 17.33
C ASN A 93 20.14 -1.78 15.90
N GLY A 94 19.76 -0.55 15.49
CA GLY A 94 20.08 -0.04 14.16
C GLY A 94 19.20 -0.63 13.05
N ASN A 95 17.96 -0.99 13.38
CA ASN A 95 16.93 -1.54 12.47
C ASN A 95 17.23 -2.93 11.87
N VAL A 96 18.25 -3.62 12.39
CA VAL A 96 18.56 -4.99 11.97
C VAL A 96 17.45 -5.98 12.37
N PRO A 97 17.35 -7.15 11.71
CA PRO A 97 16.39 -8.18 12.08
C PRO A 97 16.61 -8.70 13.51
N ILE A 98 15.51 -9.00 14.20
CA ILE A 98 15.52 -9.68 15.50
C ILE A 98 14.92 -11.06 15.30
N LEU A 99 15.74 -12.10 15.48
CA LEU A 99 15.31 -13.49 15.36
C LEU A 99 15.12 -14.12 16.74
N LEU A 100 14.15 -15.02 16.84
CA LEU A 100 13.88 -15.79 18.04
C LEU A 100 14.54 -17.18 17.93
N ALA A 101 15.46 -17.47 18.85
CA ALA A 101 16.14 -18.75 18.95
C ALA A 101 15.61 -19.51 20.19
N PRO A 102 14.61 -20.41 20.02
CA PRO A 102 14.06 -21.18 21.12
C PRO A 102 15.05 -22.26 21.60
N THR A 103 15.05 -22.50 22.91
CA THR A 103 15.68 -23.63 23.60
C THR A 103 14.62 -24.33 24.47
N GLU A 104 14.97 -25.41 25.18
CA GLU A 104 14.00 -26.17 25.97
C GLU A 104 13.22 -25.34 27.01
N ASN A 105 13.89 -24.35 27.64
CA ASN A 105 13.32 -23.59 28.77
C ASN A 105 13.27 -22.07 28.55
N LEU A 106 13.79 -21.58 27.43
CA LEU A 106 13.99 -20.15 27.18
C LEU A 106 14.02 -19.86 25.68
N THR A 107 13.46 -18.74 25.26
CA THR A 107 13.70 -18.19 23.92
C THR A 107 14.64 -16.99 23.99
N ARG A 108 15.65 -16.94 23.13
CA ARG A 108 16.55 -15.78 23.02
C ARG A 108 16.14 -14.92 21.84
N ALA A 109 16.00 -13.62 22.05
CA ALA A 109 15.85 -12.65 20.97
C ALA A 109 17.24 -12.15 20.58
N ILE A 110 17.59 -12.25 19.30
CA ILE A 110 18.93 -11.97 18.79
C ILE A 110 18.89 -10.93 17.69
N ALA A 111 19.64 -9.84 17.85
CA ALA A 111 19.90 -8.89 16.77
C ALA A 111 20.90 -9.52 15.80
N VAL A 112 20.48 -9.72 14.55
CA VAL A 112 21.30 -10.35 13.51
C VAL A 112 22.04 -9.27 12.76
N GLY A 113 23.36 -9.42 12.56
CA GLY A 113 24.22 -8.45 11.87
C GLY A 113 23.99 -8.35 10.35
N PHE A 114 22.75 -8.32 9.90
CA PHE A 114 22.34 -8.18 8.51
C PHE A 114 22.09 -6.70 8.17
N HIS A 115 22.97 -6.14 7.33
CA HIS A 115 22.94 -4.74 6.92
C HIS A 115 22.92 -4.68 5.38
N PRO A 116 21.74 -4.71 4.75
CA PRO A 116 21.64 -4.65 3.30
C PRO A 116 22.15 -3.30 2.79
N ALA A 117 22.75 -3.30 1.59
CA ALA A 117 23.16 -2.05 0.95
C ALA A 117 21.93 -1.16 0.73
N PRO A 118 21.99 0.14 1.08
CA PRO A 118 20.85 1.02 0.90
C PRO A 118 20.57 1.21 -0.59
N GLY A 119 19.39 0.76 -1.04
CA GLY A 119 18.88 1.06 -2.38
C GLY A 119 18.44 2.52 -2.53
N PRO A 120 17.92 2.93 -3.71
CA PRO A 120 17.43 4.29 -3.95
C PRO A 120 16.37 4.72 -2.93
N THR A 121 16.43 5.97 -2.47
CA THR A 121 15.60 6.48 -1.36
C THR A 121 14.11 6.40 -1.63
N ARG A 122 13.65 6.97 -2.74
CA ARG A 122 12.22 7.02 -3.07
C ARG A 122 11.56 5.62 -3.13
N PRO A 123 12.06 4.64 -3.90
CA PRO A 123 11.51 3.28 -3.90
C PRO A 123 11.51 2.62 -2.52
N ALA A 124 12.59 2.80 -1.74
CA ALA A 124 12.66 2.23 -0.40
C ALA A 124 11.65 2.86 0.57
N LEU A 125 11.43 4.18 0.46
CA LEU A 125 10.43 4.90 1.23
C LEU A 125 9.02 4.41 0.89
N ILE A 126 8.70 4.30 -0.40
CA ILE A 126 7.38 3.81 -0.85
C ILE A 126 7.14 2.38 -0.38
N ALA A 127 8.13 1.50 -0.50
CA ALA A 127 8.03 0.14 0.02
C ALA A 127 7.82 0.10 1.54
N GLY A 128 8.53 0.96 2.28
CA GLY A 128 8.36 1.10 3.73
C GLY A 128 6.96 1.59 4.10
N LEU A 129 6.43 2.57 3.39
CA LEU A 129 5.07 3.07 3.58
C LEU A 129 4.04 1.98 3.28
N ALA A 130 4.19 1.24 2.18
CA ALA A 130 3.28 0.17 1.82
C ALA A 130 3.28 -0.98 2.84
N ALA A 131 4.40 -1.26 3.49
CA ALA A 131 4.44 -2.23 4.59
C ALA A 131 3.75 -1.69 5.84
N VAL A 132 4.03 -0.43 6.21
CA VAL A 132 3.56 0.20 7.44
C VAL A 132 2.06 0.50 7.44
N VAL A 133 1.54 1.09 6.35
CA VAL A 133 0.14 1.53 6.26
C VAL A 133 -0.84 0.35 6.34
N ASN A 134 -0.38 -0.86 6.03
CA ASN A 134 -1.18 -2.08 6.07
C ASN A 134 -1.01 -2.88 7.38
N THR A 135 -0.17 -2.41 8.32
CA THR A 135 -0.06 -3.06 9.64
C THR A 135 -1.26 -2.73 10.53
N LYS A 136 -1.88 -3.77 11.09
CA LYS A 136 -3.03 -3.65 12.03
C LYS A 136 -2.61 -3.14 13.42
N ASN A 137 -1.32 -2.91 13.65
CA ASN A 137 -0.74 -2.65 14.96
C ASN A 137 -0.51 -1.15 15.20
N GLY A 138 -1.56 -0.46 15.63
CA GLY A 138 -1.47 0.86 16.25
C GLY A 138 -1.20 2.02 15.30
N HIS A 139 -1.56 3.23 15.76
CA HIS A 139 -1.27 4.47 15.05
C HIS A 139 0.24 4.74 15.11
N LEU A 140 0.96 4.40 14.05
CA LEU A 140 2.34 4.84 13.85
C LEU A 140 2.34 6.36 13.62
N ASP A 141 3.26 7.05 14.30
CA ASP A 141 3.48 8.46 14.02
C ASP A 141 4.29 8.57 12.72
N ILE A 142 3.60 8.94 11.63
CA ILE A 142 4.19 8.98 10.30
C ILE A 142 5.30 10.02 10.19
N HIS A 143 5.18 11.16 10.88
CA HIS A 143 6.20 12.21 10.85
C HIS A 143 7.47 11.69 11.49
N ARG A 144 7.32 11.05 12.65
CA ARG A 144 8.42 10.43 13.37
C ARG A 144 9.06 9.30 12.58
N ALA A 145 8.26 8.47 11.91
CA ALA A 145 8.75 7.42 11.03
C ALA A 145 9.55 7.96 9.83
N LEU A 146 9.10 9.05 9.21
CA LEU A 146 9.82 9.74 8.13
C LEU A 146 11.14 10.34 8.63
N MET A 147 11.16 10.94 9.83
CA MET A 147 12.38 11.44 10.46
C MET A 147 13.38 10.31 10.76
N GLY A 148 12.89 9.19 11.33
CA GLY A 148 13.71 8.02 11.60
C GLY A 148 14.29 7.38 10.33
N PHE A 149 13.50 7.32 9.25
CA PHE A 149 13.96 6.88 7.93
C PHE A 149 15.04 7.81 7.36
N ALA A 150 14.85 9.12 7.43
CA ALA A 150 15.84 10.10 6.99
C ALA A 150 17.14 9.96 7.78
N ALA A 151 17.05 9.86 9.11
CA ALA A 151 18.21 9.69 9.99
C ALA A 151 18.96 8.38 9.70
N ALA A 152 18.25 7.26 9.52
CA ALA A 152 18.87 5.97 9.18
C ALA A 152 19.61 5.99 7.83
N ARG A 153 19.21 6.88 6.92
CA ARG A 153 19.87 7.11 5.62
C ARG A 153 20.88 8.25 5.61
N GLY A 154 21.07 8.95 6.73
CA GLY A 154 21.94 10.12 6.81
C GLY A 154 21.44 11.31 5.98
N LEU A 155 20.13 11.40 5.75
CA LEU A 155 19.48 12.47 5.00
C LEU A 155 19.01 13.60 5.93
N GLY A 156 19.18 14.84 5.48
CA GLY A 156 18.52 15.99 6.08
C GLY A 156 17.04 16.02 5.74
N ILE A 157 16.24 16.65 6.59
CA ILE A 157 14.79 16.78 6.43
C ILE A 157 14.38 18.25 6.59
N ARG A 158 13.53 18.73 5.68
CA ARG A 158 12.90 20.05 5.75
C ARG A 158 11.39 19.86 5.69
N ASN A 159 10.66 20.62 6.48
CA ASN A 159 9.20 20.59 6.52
C ASN A 159 8.65 21.98 6.19
N GLU A 160 7.80 22.07 5.17
CA GLU A 160 7.14 23.27 4.70
C GLU A 160 5.63 23.00 4.57
N GLY A 161 4.87 23.31 5.62
CA GLY A 161 3.44 23.05 5.67
C GLY A 161 3.14 21.56 5.65
N ASP A 162 2.49 21.10 4.59
CA ASP A 162 2.10 19.70 4.38
C ASP A 162 3.15 18.92 3.55
N VAL A 163 4.26 19.55 3.16
CA VAL A 163 5.31 18.94 2.34
C VAL A 163 6.59 18.74 3.15
N LEU A 164 7.10 17.51 3.11
CA LEU A 164 8.37 17.13 3.69
C LEU A 164 9.36 16.82 2.56
N THR A 165 10.50 17.50 2.57
CA THR A 165 11.57 17.33 1.57
C THR A 165 12.81 16.75 2.23
N LEU A 166 13.30 15.63 1.71
CA LEU A 166 14.58 15.04 2.07
C LEU A 166 15.72 15.73 1.30
N SER A 167 16.93 15.72 1.86
CA SER A 167 18.10 16.38 1.27
C SER A 167 18.54 15.82 -0.09
N ASP A 168 18.04 14.64 -0.49
CA ASP A 168 18.26 14.06 -1.81
C ASP A 168 17.21 14.49 -2.86
N GLY A 169 16.28 15.38 -2.47
CA GLY A 169 15.21 15.88 -3.33
C GLY A 169 13.93 15.06 -3.30
N THR A 170 13.87 13.95 -2.54
CA THR A 170 12.61 13.21 -2.35
C THR A 170 11.62 14.07 -1.59
N GLU A 171 10.42 14.28 -2.14
CA GLU A 171 9.34 15.02 -1.50
C GLU A 171 8.17 14.10 -1.15
N VAL A 172 7.56 14.35 0.01
CA VAL A 172 6.44 13.61 0.56
C VAL A 172 5.36 14.60 0.96
N THR A 173 4.16 14.43 0.43
CA THR A 173 3.01 15.26 0.79
C THR A 173 2.14 14.54 1.80
N LEU A 174 1.77 15.26 2.85
CA LEU A 174 0.97 14.78 3.97
C LEU A 174 -0.40 15.44 3.99
N ALA A 175 -1.42 14.72 4.48
CA ALA A 175 -2.69 15.29 4.90
C ALA A 175 -2.93 14.91 6.36
N GLY A 176 -2.55 15.81 7.27
CA GLY A 176 -2.48 15.49 8.69
C GLY A 176 -1.45 14.38 8.95
N SER A 177 -1.86 13.26 9.52
CA SER A 177 -0.99 12.13 9.86
C SER A 177 -0.87 11.06 8.76
N ARG A 178 -1.22 11.38 7.51
CA ARG A 178 -1.25 10.42 6.40
C ARG A 178 -0.41 10.90 5.23
N VAL A 179 0.36 9.99 4.64
CA VAL A 179 1.00 10.24 3.34
C VAL A 179 -0.04 10.15 2.25
N ILE A 180 -0.11 11.16 1.39
CA ILE A 180 -1.00 11.19 0.23
C ILE A 180 -0.25 11.14 -1.10
N ASP A 181 1.04 11.48 -1.11
CA ASP A 181 1.88 11.45 -2.31
C ASP A 181 3.38 11.33 -1.95
N VAL A 182 4.14 10.61 -2.78
CA VAL A 182 5.61 10.63 -2.79
C VAL A 182 6.07 11.04 -4.19
N ALA A 183 6.54 12.29 -4.30
CA ALA A 183 6.79 12.96 -5.57
C ALA A 183 7.84 12.23 -6.44
N GLY A 184 7.82 12.52 -7.75
CA GLY A 184 8.69 11.88 -8.75
C GLY A 184 8.00 10.83 -9.62
N GLY A 185 6.67 10.73 -9.52
CA GLY A 185 5.80 9.93 -10.38
C GLY A 185 4.55 10.71 -10.78
N LEU A 186 3.52 10.00 -11.23
CA LEU A 186 2.18 10.59 -11.37
C LEU A 186 1.56 10.70 -9.99
N SER A 187 0.89 11.83 -9.72
CA SER A 187 0.05 11.95 -8.53
C SER A 187 -1.31 11.28 -8.74
N LEU A 188 -2.08 11.07 -7.67
CA LEU A 188 -3.48 10.64 -7.82
C LEU A 188 -4.31 11.68 -8.61
N ALA A 189 -4.05 12.97 -8.41
CA ALA A 189 -4.74 14.04 -9.12
C ALA A 189 -4.47 13.96 -10.64
N ASP A 190 -3.23 13.66 -11.04
CA ASP A 190 -2.88 13.43 -12.44
C ASP A 190 -3.68 12.29 -13.07
N VAL A 191 -3.78 11.15 -12.37
CA VAL A 191 -4.51 9.98 -12.84
C VAL A 191 -6.02 10.27 -12.94
N ARG A 192 -6.58 10.96 -11.94
CA ARG A 192 -7.99 11.40 -11.95
C ARG A 192 -8.27 12.38 -13.09
N ALA A 193 -7.35 13.32 -13.34
CA ALA A 193 -7.46 14.26 -14.45
C ALA A 193 -7.48 13.52 -15.78
N ASP A 194 -6.55 12.57 -16.00
CA ASP A 194 -6.50 11.75 -17.21
C ASP A 194 -7.79 10.95 -17.45
N ALA A 195 -8.44 10.50 -16.37
CA ALA A 195 -9.68 9.76 -16.45
C ALA A 195 -10.93 10.63 -16.69
N ARG A 196 -10.92 11.88 -16.20
CA ARG A 196 -12.13 12.66 -15.89
C ARG A 196 -13.19 12.64 -16.99
N PHE A 197 -12.84 13.11 -18.19
CA PHE A 197 -13.82 13.29 -19.26
C PHE A 197 -14.16 11.99 -19.98
N PHE A 198 -13.16 11.15 -20.22
CA PHE A 198 -13.36 9.90 -20.96
C PHE A 198 -14.17 8.88 -20.13
N SER A 199 -13.91 8.82 -18.82
CA SER A 199 -14.73 8.08 -17.85
C SER A 199 -16.19 8.54 -17.87
N ALA A 200 -16.43 9.86 -17.82
CA ALA A 200 -17.78 10.40 -17.80
C ALA A 200 -18.55 10.13 -19.10
N GLU A 201 -17.92 10.25 -20.26
CA GLU A 201 -18.57 9.92 -21.54
C GLU A 201 -18.94 8.42 -21.60
N HIS A 202 -18.02 7.53 -21.19
CA HIS A 202 -18.27 6.09 -21.11
C HIS A 202 -19.44 5.76 -20.17
N GLN A 203 -19.50 6.43 -19.02
CA GLN A 203 -20.56 6.18 -18.04
C GLN A 203 -21.92 6.69 -18.53
N LEU A 204 -21.97 7.89 -19.11
CA LEU A 204 -23.19 8.42 -19.73
C LEU A 204 -23.71 7.53 -20.87
N PHE A 205 -22.80 7.01 -21.71
CA PHE A 205 -23.15 6.10 -22.78
C PHE A 205 -23.72 4.77 -22.23
N TYR A 206 -23.07 4.19 -21.23
CA TYR A 206 -23.52 2.97 -20.58
C TYR A 206 -24.91 3.13 -19.95
N GLU A 207 -25.11 4.18 -19.14
CA GLU A 207 -26.38 4.47 -18.47
C GLU A 207 -27.51 4.77 -19.45
N GLY A 208 -27.21 5.46 -20.56
CA GLY A 208 -28.19 5.74 -21.61
C GLY A 208 -28.66 4.49 -22.36
N ARG A 209 -27.80 3.47 -22.48
CA ARG A 209 -28.10 2.24 -23.25
C ARG A 209 -28.60 1.09 -22.38
N TRP A 210 -28.17 1.03 -21.12
CA TRP A 210 -28.55 0.03 -20.12
C TRP A 210 -29.02 0.69 -18.81
N PRO A 211 -30.12 1.46 -18.84
CA PRO A 211 -30.61 2.14 -17.65
C PRO A 211 -31.02 1.13 -16.59
N ASN A 212 -30.51 1.29 -15.36
CA ASN A 212 -30.79 0.42 -14.21
C ASN A 212 -30.49 -1.07 -14.46
N ALA A 213 -29.52 -1.39 -15.31
CA ALA A 213 -29.20 -2.78 -15.62
C ALA A 213 -28.74 -3.57 -14.39
N GLU A 214 -29.29 -4.78 -14.24
CA GLU A 214 -28.83 -5.76 -13.26
C GLU A 214 -27.44 -6.28 -13.68
N LEU A 215 -26.47 -6.23 -12.76
CA LEU A 215 -25.14 -6.76 -12.98
C LEU A 215 -24.95 -8.04 -12.18
N LYS A 216 -24.49 -9.11 -12.84
CA LYS A 216 -24.04 -10.35 -12.18
C LYS A 216 -22.60 -10.65 -12.57
N VAL A 217 -21.73 -10.85 -11.60
CA VAL A 217 -20.32 -11.16 -11.85
C VAL A 217 -20.03 -12.64 -11.56
N ASP A 218 -19.27 -13.28 -12.45
CA ASP A 218 -18.63 -14.58 -12.24
C ASP A 218 -17.16 -14.32 -11.89
N LEU A 219 -16.88 -14.31 -10.58
CA LEU A 219 -15.56 -13.99 -10.03
C LEU A 219 -14.46 -14.92 -10.53
N ASN A 220 -14.78 -16.19 -10.79
CA ASN A 220 -13.80 -17.20 -11.20
C ASN A 220 -13.43 -17.08 -12.68
N ARG A 221 -14.31 -16.50 -13.50
CA ARG A 221 -14.12 -16.39 -14.95
C ARG A 221 -13.71 -15.00 -15.41
N GLY A 222 -13.74 -14.00 -14.53
CA GLY A 222 -13.50 -12.60 -14.91
C GLY A 222 -14.53 -12.12 -15.95
N LYS A 223 -15.79 -12.53 -15.77
CA LYS A 223 -16.90 -12.20 -16.67
C LYS A 223 -18.05 -11.61 -15.87
N ALA A 224 -18.82 -10.75 -16.51
CA ALA A 224 -20.09 -10.28 -15.98
C ALA A 224 -21.19 -10.41 -17.03
N LEU A 225 -22.42 -10.51 -16.54
CA LEU A 225 -23.64 -10.49 -17.34
C LEU A 225 -24.42 -9.24 -16.96
N VAL A 226 -24.58 -8.34 -17.93
CA VAL A 226 -25.34 -7.08 -17.81
C VAL A 226 -26.75 -7.31 -18.37
N ASP A 227 -27.76 -7.03 -17.55
CA ASP A 227 -29.19 -7.15 -17.87
C ASP A 227 -29.56 -8.53 -18.47
N GLN A 228 -28.88 -9.59 -18.02
CA GLN A 228 -29.06 -10.97 -18.50
C GLN A 228 -28.83 -11.17 -20.02
N ARG A 229 -28.22 -10.20 -20.69
CA ARG A 229 -28.15 -10.13 -22.16
C ARG A 229 -26.73 -9.92 -22.68
N LEU A 230 -25.97 -9.03 -22.06
CA LEU A 230 -24.63 -8.69 -22.51
C LEU A 230 -23.58 -9.35 -21.62
N GLN A 231 -22.80 -10.25 -22.21
CA GLN A 231 -21.65 -10.82 -21.54
C GLN A 231 -20.43 -9.92 -21.75
N ALA A 232 -19.82 -9.46 -20.65
CA ALA A 232 -18.65 -8.59 -20.66
C ALA A 232 -17.46 -9.25 -19.96
N LYS A 233 -16.23 -8.86 -20.33
CA LYS A 233 -15.07 -9.01 -19.43
C LYS A 233 -15.31 -8.15 -18.20
N ALA A 234 -14.94 -8.67 -17.04
CA ALA A 234 -15.11 -7.99 -15.77
C ALA A 234 -13.85 -8.08 -14.91
N ILE A 235 -13.45 -6.96 -14.32
CA ILE A 235 -12.44 -6.90 -13.26
C ILE A 235 -13.12 -6.32 -12.04
N VAL A 236 -13.18 -7.09 -10.94
CA VAL A 236 -13.54 -6.52 -9.64
C VAL A 236 -12.34 -5.72 -9.15
N ILE A 237 -12.53 -4.41 -8.95
CA ILE A 237 -11.46 -3.52 -8.49
C ILE A 237 -11.53 -3.26 -7.00
N ALA A 238 -12.71 -3.34 -6.39
CA ALA A 238 -12.89 -3.16 -4.96
C ALA A 238 -14.15 -3.86 -4.46
N THR A 239 -14.20 -4.07 -3.15
CA THR A 239 -15.41 -4.45 -2.40
C THR A 239 -15.75 -3.35 -1.41
N ILE A 240 -17.05 -3.19 -1.19
CA ILE A 240 -17.61 -2.26 -0.22
C ILE A 240 -18.41 -3.08 0.78
N THR A 241 -17.95 -3.11 2.04
CA THR A 241 -18.62 -3.77 3.17
C THR A 241 -18.59 -2.81 4.36
N ASP A 242 -19.72 -2.62 5.04
CA ASP A 242 -19.80 -1.81 6.27
C ASP A 242 -19.16 -0.40 6.20
N GLN A 243 -19.39 0.34 5.10
CA GLN A 243 -18.81 1.68 4.84
C GLN A 243 -17.29 1.69 4.68
N GLU A 244 -16.68 0.54 4.40
CA GLU A 244 -15.26 0.39 4.11
C GLU A 244 -15.07 0.03 2.64
N TRP A 245 -14.14 0.71 1.98
CA TRP A 245 -13.64 0.36 0.65
C TRP A 245 -12.39 -0.50 0.83
N THR A 246 -12.39 -1.70 0.26
CA THR A 246 -11.24 -2.59 0.22
C THR A 246 -10.87 -2.84 -1.23
N TRP A 247 -9.61 -2.60 -1.62
CA TRP A 247 -9.19 -2.94 -2.96
C TRP A 247 -9.27 -4.45 -3.19
N ALA A 248 -9.67 -4.88 -4.39
CA ALA A 248 -9.86 -6.29 -4.69
C ALA A 248 -8.57 -7.12 -4.61
N TRP A 249 -7.40 -6.50 -4.79
CA TRP A 249 -6.11 -7.15 -4.60
C TRP A 249 -5.81 -7.44 -3.12
N ALA A 250 -6.48 -6.75 -2.20
CA ALA A 250 -6.34 -6.88 -0.75
C ALA A 250 -7.44 -7.73 -0.11
N ASP A 251 -8.57 -7.95 -0.79
CA ASP A 251 -9.69 -8.72 -0.26
C ASP A 251 -9.39 -10.24 -0.30
N PRO A 252 -9.23 -10.91 0.86
CA PRO A 252 -8.88 -12.32 0.92
C PRO A 252 -10.01 -13.25 0.45
N HIS A 253 -11.24 -12.73 0.29
CA HIS A 253 -12.39 -13.49 -0.17
C HIS A 253 -12.54 -13.49 -1.70
N LEU A 254 -11.74 -12.71 -2.42
CA LEU A 254 -11.74 -12.67 -3.87
C LEU A 254 -10.61 -13.51 -4.47
N PRO A 255 -10.83 -14.15 -5.64
CA PRO A 255 -9.74 -14.75 -6.38
C PRO A 255 -8.80 -13.64 -6.91
N PRO A 256 -7.48 -13.92 -7.05
CA PRO A 256 -6.54 -12.99 -7.67
C PRO A 256 -7.02 -12.56 -9.06
N ASN A 257 -6.90 -11.27 -9.35
CA ASN A 257 -7.28 -10.71 -10.64
C ASN A 257 -6.36 -9.52 -11.02
N GLU A 258 -6.66 -8.87 -12.14
CA GLU A 258 -5.85 -7.78 -12.72
C GLU A 258 -5.79 -6.51 -11.81
N SER A 259 -6.61 -6.40 -10.76
CA SER A 259 -6.55 -5.29 -9.78
C SER A 259 -5.21 -5.20 -9.04
N ALA A 260 -4.40 -6.28 -9.01
CA ALA A 260 -3.04 -6.22 -8.48
C ALA A 260 -2.15 -5.19 -9.21
N ASN A 261 -2.47 -4.86 -10.46
CA ASN A 261 -1.80 -3.82 -11.22
C ASN A 261 -2.04 -2.41 -10.63
N LEU A 262 -3.15 -2.19 -9.92
CA LEU A 262 -3.41 -0.91 -9.22
C LEU A 262 -2.40 -0.71 -8.10
N ARG A 263 -2.15 -1.76 -7.30
CA ARG A 263 -1.12 -1.74 -6.25
C ARG A 263 0.26 -1.48 -6.84
N GLN A 264 0.62 -2.19 -7.90
CA GLN A 264 1.92 -2.02 -8.56
C GLN A 264 2.08 -0.60 -9.09
N PHE A 265 1.07 -0.08 -9.78
CA PHE A 265 1.07 1.30 -10.26
C PHE A 265 1.23 2.32 -9.11
N GLY A 266 0.53 2.09 -8.00
CA GLY A 266 0.68 2.90 -6.79
C GLY A 266 2.11 2.88 -6.22
N LEU A 267 2.76 1.72 -6.21
CA LEU A 267 4.14 1.58 -5.75
C LEU A 267 5.14 2.26 -6.70
N ASP A 268 4.93 2.13 -8.01
CA ASP A 268 5.81 2.72 -9.02
C ASP A 268 5.74 4.25 -9.00
N HIS A 269 4.51 4.79 -8.84
CA HIS A 269 4.25 6.22 -8.88
C HIS A 269 4.20 6.89 -7.50
N GLY A 270 4.26 6.14 -6.40
CA GLY A 270 4.24 6.73 -5.06
C GLY A 270 2.87 7.27 -4.65
N ILE A 271 1.80 6.53 -4.97
CA ILE A 271 0.40 6.90 -4.71
C ILE A 271 -0.19 5.98 -3.62
N PRO A 272 -0.17 6.40 -2.34
CA PRO A 272 -0.66 5.59 -1.20
C PRO A 272 -2.08 5.09 -1.35
N ALA A 273 -2.99 5.90 -1.91
CA ALA A 273 -4.39 5.52 -2.11
C ALA A 273 -4.58 4.24 -2.92
N LEU A 274 -3.59 3.81 -3.71
CA LEU A 274 -3.64 2.60 -4.54
C LEU A 274 -2.95 1.38 -3.91
N PHE A 275 -2.08 1.56 -2.91
CA PHE A 275 -1.38 0.47 -2.22
C PHE A 275 -1.74 0.32 -0.73
N GLN A 276 -2.53 1.23 -0.18
CA GLN A 276 -3.23 1.07 1.09
C GLN A 276 -4.41 0.11 0.85
N GLU A 277 -4.48 -0.99 1.61
CA GLU A 277 -5.45 -2.08 1.40
C GLU A 277 -6.92 -1.61 1.46
N GLN A 278 -7.22 -0.75 2.45
CA GLN A 278 -8.57 -0.31 2.77
C GLN A 278 -8.62 1.15 3.23
N CYS A 279 -9.73 1.82 2.94
CA CYS A 279 -10.03 3.15 3.45
C CYS A 279 -11.55 3.33 3.68
N PRO A 280 -11.98 4.32 4.49
CA PRO A 280 -13.39 4.63 4.63
C PRO A 280 -14.05 4.96 3.28
N LEU A 281 -15.25 4.45 3.02
CA LEU A 281 -15.98 4.68 1.78
C LEU A 281 -16.14 6.17 1.43
N PRO A 282 -16.48 7.08 2.36
CA PRO A 282 -16.58 8.52 2.04
C PRO A 282 -15.29 9.10 1.47
N GLU A 283 -14.14 8.58 1.91
CA GLU A 283 -12.85 8.98 1.40
C GLU A 283 -12.59 8.40 0.01
N ALA A 284 -12.86 7.11 -0.20
CA ALA A 284 -12.76 6.48 -1.52
C ALA A 284 -13.58 7.22 -2.58
N LEU A 285 -14.79 7.67 -2.21
CA LEU A 285 -15.65 8.48 -3.06
C LEU A 285 -15.08 9.89 -3.29
N LYS A 286 -14.56 10.56 -2.25
CA LYS A 286 -13.91 11.87 -2.41
C LYS A 286 -12.71 11.81 -3.35
N LEU A 287 -11.95 10.72 -3.29
CA LEU A 287 -10.77 10.49 -4.12
C LEU A 287 -11.09 9.91 -5.50
N ASP A 288 -12.37 9.70 -5.83
CA ASP A 288 -12.83 9.05 -7.07
C ASP A 288 -12.04 7.79 -7.44
N LEU A 289 -11.80 6.90 -6.48
CA LEU A 289 -10.93 5.73 -6.67
C LEU A 289 -11.41 4.79 -7.79
N THR A 290 -12.71 4.72 -8.02
CA THR A 290 -13.31 4.01 -9.17
C THR A 290 -12.80 4.54 -10.50
N ASP A 291 -12.74 5.87 -10.65
CA ASP A 291 -12.33 6.52 -11.90
C ASP A 291 -10.81 6.51 -12.05
N ALA A 292 -10.05 6.64 -10.96
CA ALA A 292 -8.60 6.50 -10.97
C ALA A 292 -8.14 5.11 -11.47
N ALA A 293 -8.93 4.06 -11.22
CA ALA A 293 -8.60 2.70 -11.67
C ALA A 293 -8.73 2.51 -13.20
N LYS A 294 -9.58 3.31 -13.86
CA LYS A 294 -9.90 3.15 -15.29
C LYS A 294 -8.70 3.33 -16.23
N PRO A 295 -7.93 4.43 -16.18
CA PRO A 295 -6.76 4.61 -17.05
C PRO A 295 -5.66 3.59 -16.76
N ILE A 296 -5.53 3.12 -15.51
CA ILE A 296 -4.51 2.14 -15.11
C ILE A 296 -4.84 0.75 -15.69
N LEU A 297 -6.11 0.35 -15.64
CA LEU A 297 -6.56 -0.98 -16.10
C LEU A 297 -7.05 -1.00 -17.55
N GLY A 298 -7.18 0.17 -18.18
CA GLY A 298 -7.64 0.31 -19.56
C GLY A 298 -9.11 -0.07 -19.79
N MET A 299 -9.93 -0.07 -18.74
CA MET A 299 -11.37 -0.38 -18.80
C MET A 299 -12.18 0.79 -18.26
N TRP A 300 -13.11 1.29 -19.06
CA TRP A 300 -13.67 2.64 -18.85
C TRP A 300 -15.11 2.67 -18.36
N THR A 301 -15.84 1.57 -18.53
CA THR A 301 -17.21 1.41 -18.01
C THR A 301 -17.16 0.70 -16.66
N HIS A 302 -17.98 1.14 -15.70
CA HIS A 302 -18.06 0.50 -14.39
C HIS A 302 -19.50 0.25 -13.96
N GLY A 303 -19.66 -0.66 -13.01
CA GLY A 303 -20.93 -0.94 -12.36
C GLY A 303 -20.74 -1.50 -10.95
N TYR A 304 -21.86 -1.60 -10.23
CA TYR A 304 -21.91 -2.11 -8.88
C TYR A 304 -22.68 -3.44 -8.87
N CYS A 305 -22.11 -4.47 -8.25
CA CYS A 305 -22.70 -5.80 -8.19
C CYS A 305 -22.79 -6.26 -6.74
N PRO A 306 -23.99 -6.47 -6.16
CA PRO A 306 -24.11 -7.14 -4.87
C PRO A 306 -23.47 -8.54 -4.96
N LEU A 307 -22.47 -8.82 -4.12
CA LEU A 307 -21.89 -10.16 -3.99
C LEU A 307 -22.67 -11.00 -2.98
N ASN A 308 -23.17 -10.33 -1.93
CA ASN A 308 -24.04 -10.90 -0.90
C ASN A 308 -24.89 -9.77 -0.28
N ALA A 309 -25.55 -10.03 0.84
CA ALA A 309 -26.44 -9.07 1.50
C ALA A 309 -25.73 -7.82 2.09
N TYR A 310 -24.41 -7.88 2.29
CA TYR A 310 -23.60 -6.89 2.99
C TYR A 310 -22.47 -6.30 2.13
N THR A 311 -22.01 -7.06 1.12
CA THR A 311 -20.86 -6.70 0.29
C THR A 311 -21.30 -6.38 -1.14
N THR A 312 -20.89 -5.21 -1.63
CA THR A 312 -21.03 -4.81 -3.03
C THR A 312 -19.67 -4.73 -3.70
N ALA A 313 -19.51 -5.37 -4.86
CA ALA A 313 -18.33 -5.23 -5.70
C ALA A 313 -18.44 -4.00 -6.59
N VAL A 314 -17.32 -3.31 -6.76
CA VAL A 314 -17.09 -2.31 -7.79
C VAL A 314 -16.37 -2.99 -8.95
N VAL A 315 -16.97 -2.95 -10.14
CA VAL A 315 -16.55 -3.78 -11.27
C VAL A 315 -16.30 -2.90 -12.49
N LEU A 316 -15.13 -3.03 -13.10
CA LEU A 316 -14.89 -2.50 -14.45
C LEU A 316 -15.37 -3.50 -15.49
N LEU A 317 -16.01 -3.02 -16.55
CA LEU A 317 -16.64 -3.81 -17.60
C LEU A 317 -16.06 -3.47 -18.97
N ASP A 318 -15.88 -4.50 -19.80
CA ASP A 318 -15.44 -4.35 -21.17
C ASP A 318 -16.16 -5.33 -22.10
N ALA A 319 -16.78 -4.79 -23.14
CA ALA A 319 -17.38 -5.51 -24.25
C ALA A 319 -17.48 -4.56 -25.45
N PRO A 320 -17.47 -5.05 -26.69
CA PRO A 320 -17.60 -4.20 -27.88
C PRO A 320 -18.80 -3.26 -27.83
N GLU A 321 -19.91 -3.70 -27.23
CA GLU A 321 -21.14 -2.90 -27.11
C GLU A 321 -21.03 -1.75 -26.08
N LEU A 322 -20.04 -1.81 -25.19
CA LEU A 322 -19.74 -0.76 -24.19
C LEU A 322 -18.75 0.29 -24.71
N HIS A 323 -18.13 0.05 -25.87
CA HIS A 323 -17.19 1.00 -26.47
C HIS A 323 -17.92 2.21 -27.04
N LEU A 324 -17.36 3.39 -26.79
CA LEU A 324 -17.93 4.62 -27.31
C LEU A 324 -17.94 4.60 -28.85
N PRO A 325 -19.05 5.04 -29.49
CA PRO A 325 -19.04 5.26 -30.92
C PRO A 325 -18.08 6.40 -31.29
N ALA A 326 -17.86 6.59 -32.59
CA ALA A 326 -17.10 7.72 -33.10
C ALA A 326 -17.60 9.05 -32.50
N PRO A 327 -16.69 9.98 -32.13
CA PRO A 327 -17.08 11.23 -31.49
C PRO A 327 -18.00 12.05 -32.39
N THR A 328 -19.04 12.61 -31.79
CA THR A 328 -19.91 13.61 -32.41
C THR A 328 -19.69 14.95 -31.71
N GLU A 329 -19.89 16.07 -32.42
CA GLU A 329 -19.76 17.40 -31.80
C GLU A 329 -20.65 17.56 -30.57
N ALA A 330 -21.87 17.00 -30.61
CA ALA A 330 -22.80 17.03 -29.49
C ALA A 330 -22.30 16.23 -28.28
N ALA A 331 -21.75 15.03 -28.50
CA ALA A 331 -21.19 14.21 -27.42
C ALA A 331 -19.96 14.88 -26.79
N VAL A 332 -19.06 15.41 -27.60
CA VAL A 332 -17.86 16.14 -27.12
C VAL A 332 -18.26 17.38 -26.33
N ALA A 333 -19.20 18.17 -26.84
CA ALA A 333 -19.70 19.36 -26.16
C ALA A 333 -20.38 19.02 -24.82
N ALA A 334 -21.16 17.94 -24.76
CA ALA A 334 -21.78 17.47 -23.53
C ALA A 334 -20.72 17.00 -22.50
N THR A 335 -19.69 16.28 -22.95
CA THR A 335 -18.59 15.84 -22.08
C THR A 335 -17.83 17.02 -21.47
N TRP A 336 -17.57 18.08 -22.24
CA TRP A 336 -16.90 19.28 -21.72
C TRP A 336 -17.74 20.08 -20.71
N GLN A 337 -19.05 19.89 -20.69
CA GLN A 337 -19.92 20.47 -19.67
C GLN A 337 -19.92 19.68 -18.36
N ALA A 338 -19.30 18.49 -18.32
CA ALA A 338 -19.21 17.70 -17.10
C ALA A 338 -18.38 18.45 -16.04
N PRO A 339 -18.87 18.54 -14.78
CA PRO A 339 -18.22 19.35 -13.75
C PRO A 339 -16.85 18.77 -13.36
N ILE A 340 -15.79 19.56 -13.41
CA ILE A 340 -14.47 19.12 -12.96
C ILE A 340 -14.27 19.50 -11.48
N ASP A 341 -13.65 18.60 -10.72
CA ASP A 341 -13.14 18.93 -9.40
C ASP A 341 -12.08 20.04 -9.56
N PRO A 342 -12.22 21.21 -8.90
CA PRO A 342 -11.28 22.32 -9.02
C PRO A 342 -9.82 21.97 -8.66
N GLU A 343 -9.59 20.88 -7.93
CA GLU A 343 -8.26 20.39 -7.59
C GLU A 343 -7.55 19.68 -8.77
N LEU A 344 -8.26 19.36 -9.85
CA LEU A 344 -7.71 18.66 -11.01
C LEU A 344 -7.20 19.63 -12.08
N ASP A 345 -6.10 19.26 -12.73
CA ASP A 345 -5.57 19.97 -13.89
C ASP A 345 -6.50 19.81 -15.10
N LEU A 346 -7.19 20.90 -15.44
CA LEU A 346 -8.13 20.95 -16.56
C LEU A 346 -7.45 20.74 -17.92
N ASP A 347 -6.26 21.32 -18.13
CA ASP A 347 -5.56 21.22 -19.41
C ASP A 347 -5.08 19.79 -19.65
N ARG A 348 -4.61 19.12 -18.58
CA ARG A 348 -4.29 17.70 -18.60
C ARG A 348 -5.53 16.86 -18.92
N ALA A 349 -6.64 17.08 -18.21
CA ALA A 349 -7.88 16.33 -18.44
C ALA A 349 -8.40 16.48 -19.88
N GLN A 350 -8.37 17.70 -20.42
CA GLN A 350 -8.75 17.95 -21.81
C GLN A 350 -7.80 17.28 -22.80
N SER A 351 -6.49 17.34 -22.55
CA SER A 351 -5.46 16.74 -23.41
C SER A 351 -5.59 15.21 -23.45
N ALA A 352 -5.78 14.56 -22.29
CA ALA A 352 -6.02 13.13 -22.20
C ALA A 352 -7.28 12.71 -22.96
N TYR A 353 -8.37 13.46 -22.78
CA TYR A 353 -9.62 13.20 -23.51
C TYR A 353 -9.45 13.31 -25.03
N ARG A 354 -8.78 14.37 -25.50
CA ARG A 354 -8.47 14.56 -26.92
C ARG A 354 -7.67 13.38 -27.48
N ALA A 355 -6.65 12.93 -26.75
CA ALA A 355 -5.85 11.78 -27.12
C ALA A 355 -6.67 10.48 -27.22
N HIS A 356 -7.54 10.21 -26.24
CA HIS A 356 -8.41 9.01 -26.25
C HIS A 356 -9.43 9.02 -27.39
N ARG A 357 -10.02 10.19 -27.68
CA ARG A 357 -11.01 10.33 -28.76
C ARG A 357 -10.37 10.57 -30.13
N GLN A 358 -9.05 10.76 -30.19
CA GLN A 358 -8.30 11.11 -31.41
C GLN A 358 -8.83 12.37 -32.09
N ILE A 359 -9.17 13.38 -31.29
CA ILE A 359 -9.67 14.68 -31.74
C ILE A 359 -8.62 15.77 -31.48
N SER A 360 -8.55 16.76 -32.38
CA SER A 360 -7.52 17.82 -32.37
C SER A 360 -7.76 18.90 -31.34
#